data_AF-A0A9J5Z5E9-F1
#
_entry.id   AF-A0A9J5Z5E9-F1
#
_cell.length_a   1.000
_cell.length_b   1.000
_cell.length_c   1.000
_cell.angle_alpha   90.00
_cell.angle_beta   90.00
_cell.angle_gamma   90.00
#
_symmetry.space_group_name_H-M   'P 1'
#
loop_
_entity.id
_entity.type
_entity.pdbx_description
1 polymer ?
#
loop_
_entity_poly.entity_id
_entity_poly.type
_entity_poly.pdbx_seq_one_letter_code
_entity_poly.pdbx_strand_id
1 'polypeptide(L)'
;MEDGGEVVLTDSNLRLLSFGTGRRSCPAVKLGSTITTMLLARLLQGFTWNLPPNLPCNDLNESSKINHFSALPFLAQAKPRLAKAMYL
;
A
#
# COMPACT_ATOMS: atom_id res chain seq x y z
N MET A 1 -12.66 25.08 6.75
CA MET A 1 -12.91 23.94 5.85
C MET A 1 -11.63 23.73 5.08
N GLU A 2 -10.78 22.82 5.55
CA GLU A 2 -9.59 22.42 4.77
C GLU A 2 -10.09 21.57 3.61
N ASP A 3 -9.85 22.07 2.40
CA ASP A 3 -10.06 21.36 1.15
C ASP A 3 -9.28 20.04 1.21
N GLY A 4 -9.97 18.91 1.00
CA GLY A 4 -9.35 17.59 1.03
C GLY A 4 -8.34 17.47 -0.10
N GLY A 5 -7.08 17.78 0.19
CA GLY A 5 -6.01 17.88 -0.80
C GLY A 5 -5.87 16.63 -1.66
N GLU A 6 -5.69 16.85 -2.97
CA GLU A 6 -5.56 15.78 -3.94
C GLU A 6 -4.32 14.91 -3.66
N VAL A 7 -4.52 13.62 -3.40
CA VAL A 7 -3.43 12.68 -3.08
C VAL A 7 -2.91 12.02 -4.37
N VAL A 8 -1.93 12.65 -5.01
CA VAL A 8 -1.29 12.15 -6.25
C VAL A 8 0.16 11.74 -5.98
N LEU A 9 0.53 10.51 -6.35
CA LEU A 9 1.88 9.96 -6.23
C LEU A 9 2.75 10.38 -7.42
N THR A 10 2.96 11.69 -7.58
CA THR A 10 3.90 12.28 -8.56
C THR A 10 4.88 13.18 -7.84
N ASP A 11 6.15 13.16 -8.26
CA ASP A 11 7.17 14.06 -7.73
C ASP A 11 7.76 14.94 -8.82
N SER A 12 7.54 16.26 -8.69
CA SER A 12 8.07 17.26 -9.63
C SER A 12 9.60 17.39 -9.56
N ASN A 13 10.22 16.98 -8.45
CA ASN A 13 11.67 17.00 -8.25
C ASN A 13 12.35 15.71 -8.73
N LEU A 14 11.61 14.80 -9.38
CA LEU A 14 12.09 13.51 -9.89
C LEU A 14 12.73 12.60 -8.82
N ARG A 15 12.39 12.80 -7.55
CA ARG A 15 12.77 11.92 -6.43
C ARG A 15 11.98 10.61 -6.45
N LEU A 16 10.84 10.60 -7.15
CA LEU A 16 10.00 9.42 -7.38
C LEU A 16 9.71 9.27 -8.88
N LEU A 17 10.29 8.25 -9.52
CA LEU A 17 10.12 7.96 -10.96
C LEU A 17 9.24 6.73 -11.22
N SER A 18 8.40 6.31 -10.27
CA SER A 18 7.63 5.06 -10.37
C SER A 18 6.64 5.01 -11.54
N PHE A 19 6.10 6.16 -11.96
CA PHE A 19 5.07 6.25 -13.01
C PHE A 19 5.50 7.04 -14.26
N GLY A 20 6.78 7.41 -14.36
CA GLY A 20 7.31 8.25 -15.43
C GLY A 20 6.87 9.72 -15.39
N THR A 21 7.43 10.54 -16.27
CA THR A 21 7.15 11.98 -16.38
C THR A 21 7.02 12.42 -17.84
N GLY A 22 6.39 13.58 -18.07
CA GLY A 22 6.21 14.17 -19.40
C GLY A 22 5.20 13.42 -20.27
N ARG A 23 5.37 13.48 -21.61
CA ARG A 23 4.39 12.96 -22.59
C ARG A 23 4.21 11.43 -22.58
N ARG A 24 5.11 10.70 -21.91
CA ARG A 24 5.06 9.24 -21.79
C ARG A 24 4.80 8.79 -20.35
N SER A 25 4.36 9.69 -19.47
CA SER A 25 3.95 9.32 -18.11
C SER A 25 2.74 8.39 -18.16
N CYS A 26 2.56 7.59 -17.11
CA CYS A 26 1.38 6.76 -16.97
C CYS A 26 0.14 7.66 -16.92
N PRO A 27 -0.83 7.53 -17.84
CA PRO A 27 -2.01 8.40 -17.85
C PRO A 27 -2.92 8.17 -16.63
N ALA A 28 -2.75 7.05 -15.94
CA ALA A 28 -3.57 6.65 -14.80
C ALA A 28 -2.96 7.03 -13.44
N VAL A 29 -1.91 7.86 -13.34
CA VAL A 29 -1.26 8.14 -12.03
C VAL A 29 -2.24 8.67 -11.01
N LYS A 30 -3.07 9.66 -11.38
CA LYS A 30 -4.07 10.25 -10.47
C LYS A 30 -5.07 9.22 -9.97
N LEU A 31 -5.63 8.41 -10.87
CA LEU A 31 -6.59 7.37 -10.54
C LEU A 31 -5.96 6.27 -9.67
N GLY A 32 -4.80 5.75 -10.09
CA GLY A 32 -4.08 4.71 -9.36
C GLY A 32 -3.65 5.16 -7.98
N SER A 33 -3.18 6.41 -7.84
CA SER A 33 -2.85 7.02 -6.56
C SER A 33 -4.06 7.06 -5.65
N THR A 34 -5.19 7.56 -6.15
CA THR A 34 -6.45 7.67 -5.38
C THR A 34 -6.95 6.31 -4.93
N ILE A 35 -6.97 5.32 -5.82
CA ILE A 35 -7.43 3.96 -5.49
C ILE A 35 -6.51 3.34 -4.43
N THR A 36 -5.19 3.46 -4.61
CA THR A 36 -4.21 2.86 -3.72
C THR A 36 -4.26 3.50 -2.33
N THR A 37 -4.31 4.83 -2.25
CA THR A 37 -4.38 5.56 -0.98
C THR A 37 -5.68 5.29 -0.24
N MET A 38 -6.82 5.29 -0.94
CA MET A 38 -8.12 4.98 -0.34
C MET A 38 -8.21 3.52 0.12
N LEU A 39 -7.70 2.58 -0.67
CA LEU A 39 -7.63 1.17 -0.28
C LEU A 39 -6.78 1.01 0.99
N LEU A 40 -5.58 1.58 1.01
CA LEU A 40 -4.69 1.52 2.16
C LEU A 40 -5.33 2.15 3.39
N ALA A 41 -5.92 3.34 3.25
CA ALA A 41 -6.61 4.02 4.35
C ALA A 41 -7.73 3.16 4.94
N ARG A 42 -8.55 2.51 4.08
CA ARG A 42 -9.61 1.59 4.52
C ARG A 42 -9.06 0.37 5.24
N LEU A 43 -7.97 -0.22 4.74
CA LEU A 43 -7.31 -1.37 5.36
C LEU A 43 -6.72 -1.03 6.73
N LEU A 44 -6.08 0.14 6.87
CA LEU A 44 -5.53 0.61 8.14
C LEU A 44 -6.64 0.98 9.13
N GLN A 45 -7.69 1.63 8.66
CA GLN A 45 -8.79 2.05 9.51
C GLN A 45 -9.63 0.86 10.00
N GLY A 46 -9.90 -0.12 9.13
CA GLY A 46 -10.82 -1.22 9.41
C GLY A 46 -10.21 -2.38 10.20
N PHE A 47 -8.89 -2.57 10.13
CA PHE A 47 -8.25 -3.78 10.64
C PHE A 47 -7.05 -3.49 11.54
N THR A 48 -6.91 -4.29 12.59
CA THR A 48 -5.66 -4.43 13.34
C THR A 48 -4.84 -5.55 12.71
N TRP A 49 -3.63 -5.22 12.27
CA TRP A 49 -2.72 -6.14 11.60
C TRP A 49 -1.77 -6.78 12.61
N ASN A 50 -1.67 -8.12 12.58
CA ASN A 50 -0.74 -8.87 13.42
C ASN A 50 0.02 -9.90 12.58
N LEU A 51 1.24 -10.24 12.99
CA LEU A 51 1.92 -11.42 12.46
C LEU A 51 1.31 -12.68 13.11
N PRO A 52 1.13 -13.78 12.35
CA PRO A 52 0.78 -15.05 12.95
C PRO A 52 1.89 -15.51 13.91
N PRO A 53 1.53 -16.14 15.04
CA PRO A 53 2.46 -16.44 16.14
C PRO A 53 3.60 -17.41 15.76
N ASN A 54 3.47 -18.12 14.64
CA ASN A 54 4.41 -19.15 14.19
C ASN A 54 5.34 -18.68 13.07
N LEU A 55 5.22 -17.42 12.59
CA LEU A 55 6.20 -16.89 11.64
C LEU A 55 7.23 -16.03 12.39
N PRO A 56 8.54 -16.26 12.17
CA PRO A 56 9.53 -15.28 12.59
C PRO A 56 9.20 -13.95 11.90
N CYS A 57 9.44 -12.83 12.60
CA CYS A 57 9.51 -11.51 11.98
C CYS A 57 10.75 -11.53 11.09
N ASN A 58 10.63 -12.19 9.93
CA ASN A 58 11.74 -12.32 9.01
C ASN A 58 11.98 -10.92 8.45
N ASP A 59 13.13 -10.34 8.77
CA ASP A 59 13.59 -9.12 8.13
C ASP A 59 13.46 -9.30 6.63
N LEU A 60 12.98 -8.25 5.95
CA LEU A 60 12.74 -8.23 4.53
C LEU A 60 14.10 -8.34 3.82
N ASN A 61 14.64 -9.56 3.70
CA ASN A 61 15.92 -9.81 3.08
C ASN A 61 15.71 -9.75 1.57
N GLU A 62 15.90 -8.56 1.01
CA GLU A 62 15.82 -8.29 -0.41
C GLU A 62 16.99 -8.99 -1.10
N SER A 63 16.76 -10.21 -1.60
CA SER A 63 17.74 -10.87 -2.45
C SER A 63 17.78 -10.12 -3.78
N SER A 64 18.94 -9.58 -4.14
CA SER A 64 19.22 -8.69 -5.27
C SER A 64 19.07 -9.35 -6.66
N LYS A 65 18.04 -10.16 -6.85
CA LYS A 65 17.64 -10.74 -8.12
C LYS A 65 16.33 -10.09 -8.56
N ILE A 66 16.23 -9.88 -9.86
CA ILE A 66 15.17 -9.19 -10.64
C ILE A 66 13.72 -9.58 -10.26
N ASN A 67 13.53 -10.66 -9.49
CA ASN A 67 12.25 -11.09 -8.94
C ASN A 67 12.25 -10.89 -7.42
N HIS A 68 11.64 -9.80 -6.96
CA HIS A 68 11.44 -9.39 -5.57
C HIS A 68 10.48 -10.30 -4.76
N PHE A 69 10.53 -11.61 -4.97
CA PHE A 69 9.72 -12.54 -4.18
C PHE A 69 10.58 -13.10 -3.06
N SER A 70 10.25 -12.72 -1.83
CA SER A 70 10.71 -13.43 -0.63
C SER A 70 10.39 -14.92 -0.79
N ALA A 71 11.36 -15.78 -0.50
CA ALA A 71 11.17 -17.24 -0.53
C ALA A 71 10.15 -17.74 0.51
N LEU A 72 9.75 -16.89 1.45
CA LEU A 72 8.75 -17.15 2.48
C LEU A 72 7.48 -16.33 2.22
N PRO A 73 6.29 -16.93 2.35
CA PRO A 73 5.02 -16.22 2.18
C PRO A 73 4.88 -15.14 3.25
N PHE A 74 4.75 -13.88 2.83
CA PHE A 74 4.39 -12.79 3.73
C PHE A 74 2.95 -12.97 4.20
N LEU A 75 2.78 -13.33 5.46
CA LEU A 75 1.49 -13.52 6.09
C LEU A 75 1.19 -12.35 7.03
N ALA A 76 0.13 -11.61 6.71
CA ALA A 76 -0.42 -10.58 7.58
C ALA A 76 -1.83 -11.00 8.01
N GLN A 77 -2.07 -11.10 9.32
CA GLN A 77 -3.38 -11.45 9.87
C GLN A 77 -4.19 -10.18 10.13
N ALA A 78 -5.21 -9.94 9.32
CA ALA A 78 -6.15 -8.84 9.50
C ALA A 78 -7.24 -9.23 10.52
N LYS A 79 -7.33 -8.49 11.64
CA LYS A 79 -8.43 -8.63 12.62
C LYS A 79 -9.35 -7.40 12.51
N PRO A 80 -10.66 -7.55 12.24
CA PRO A 80 -11.55 -6.40 12.14
C PRO A 80 -11.63 -5.66 13.47
N ARG A 81 -11.59 -4.32 13.43
CA ARG A 81 -11.66 -3.48 14.64
C ARG A 81 -13.08 -3.32 15.16
N LEU A 82 -14.06 -3.44 14.27
CA LEU A 82 -15.46 -3.21 14.58
C LEU A 82 -16.21 -4.53 14.80
N ALA A 83 -17.30 -4.48 15.57
CA ALA A 83 -18.15 -5.64 15.80
C ALA A 83 -18.79 -6.13 14.49
N LYS A 84 -18.98 -7.46 14.37
CA LYS A 84 -19.49 -8.10 13.15
C LYS A 84 -20.83 -7.52 12.68
N ALA A 85 -21.68 -7.09 13.61
CA ALA A 85 -22.98 -6.48 13.32
C ALA A 85 -22.91 -5.17 12.51
N MET A 86 -21.76 -4.50 12.51
CA MET A 86 -21.57 -3.22 11.79
C MET A 86 -21.04 -3.41 10.35
N TYR A 87 -20.85 -4.66 9.91
CA TYR A 87 -20.44 -5.01 8.55
C TYR A 87 -21.54 -5.75 7.76
N LEU A 88 -22.70 -5.98 8.37
CA LEU A 88 -23.92 -6.50 7.74
C LEU A 88 -24.75 -5.32 7.22
#